data_AF-A0A1Q3EB24-F1
#
_entry.id   AF-A0A1Q3EB24-F1
#
_cell.length_a   1.000
_cell.length_b   1.000
_cell.length_c   1.000
_cell.angle_alpha   90.00
_cell.angle_beta   90.00
_cell.angle_gamma   90.00
#
_symmetry.space_group_name_H-M   'P 1'
#
loop_
_entity.id
_entity.type
_entity.pdbx_description
1 polymer ?
#
loop_
_entity_poly.entity_id
_entity_poly.type
_entity_poly.pdbx_seq_one_letter_code
_entity_poly.pdbx_strand_id
1 'polypeptide(L)'
;MLASEIISKIPVSYDNGLASGSLFFFPSTVNIHNELGVDFEIRLCPALQKKPRLPTPHFNGGADEPVTEPLANVDPFAPPYDPGLLVGELISEEISQQYVVLMNKYSVVPRHFLLITKEYQSQTSPLMPDDLLQAYALLVAGKKAGKKMFAFYNCGDLSGASQPHKHLQFIETEDEGPPIEVLAGSISLESPGKPFSIERLPWANHVFRFPSYVDTQ
;
A
#
# COMPACT_ATOMS: atom_id res chain seq x y z
N MET A 1 -7.36 5.96 -16.50
CA MET A 1 -7.03 4.57 -16.92
C MET A 1 -7.93 3.61 -16.18
N LEU A 2 -8.16 2.42 -16.73
CA LEU A 2 -8.81 1.33 -16.01
C LEU A 2 -7.82 0.65 -15.07
N ALA A 3 -8.30 0.04 -13.99
CA ALA A 3 -7.47 -0.71 -13.04
C ALA A 3 -6.66 -1.82 -13.73
N SER A 4 -7.25 -2.52 -14.71
CA SER A 4 -6.56 -3.54 -15.51
C SER A 4 -5.38 -2.98 -16.30
N GLU A 5 -5.50 -1.79 -16.87
CA GLU A 5 -4.42 -1.14 -17.60
C GLU A 5 -3.28 -0.75 -16.65
N ILE A 6 -3.60 -0.22 -15.47
CA ILE A 6 -2.59 0.07 -14.42
C ILE A 6 -1.83 -1.20 -14.05
N ILE A 7 -2.54 -2.29 -13.71
CA ILE A 7 -1.92 -3.55 -13.31
C ILE A 7 -1.01 -4.12 -14.42
N SER A 8 -1.42 -4.00 -15.68
CA SER A 8 -0.62 -4.44 -16.83
C SER A 8 0.69 -3.66 -17.00
N LYS A 9 0.71 -2.38 -16.57
CA LYS A 9 1.87 -1.50 -16.64
C LYS A 9 2.87 -1.70 -15.50
N ILE A 10 2.46 -2.23 -14.35
CA ILE A 10 3.33 -2.36 -13.17
C ILE A 10 4.70 -3.01 -13.46
N PRO A 11 4.79 -4.16 -14.19
CA PRO A 11 6.10 -4.77 -14.47
C PRO A 11 7.01 -3.86 -15.30
N VAL A 12 6.50 -3.30 -16.41
CA VAL A 12 7.31 -2.46 -17.29
C VAL A 12 7.65 -1.11 -16.64
N SER A 13 6.75 -0.53 -15.83
CA SER A 13 7.03 0.68 -15.05
C SER A 13 8.12 0.44 -14.01
N TYR A 14 8.13 -0.73 -13.36
CA TYR A 14 9.18 -1.12 -12.42
C TYR A 14 10.54 -1.23 -13.12
N ASP A 15 10.61 -1.97 -14.24
CA ASP A 15 11.85 -2.16 -14.99
C ASP A 15 12.39 -0.84 -15.56
N ASN A 16 11.50 0.02 -16.08
CA ASN A 16 11.87 1.34 -16.58
C ASN A 16 12.38 2.25 -15.45
N GLY A 17 11.72 2.24 -14.28
CA GLY A 17 12.15 3.03 -13.12
C GLY A 17 13.54 2.60 -12.61
N LEU A 18 13.83 1.29 -12.64
CA LEU A 18 15.17 0.77 -12.33
C LEU A 18 16.19 1.23 -13.37
N ALA A 19 15.88 1.10 -14.66
CA ALA A 19 16.78 1.45 -15.75
C ALA A 19 17.07 2.96 -15.81
N SER A 20 16.10 3.81 -15.47
CA SER A 20 16.28 5.27 -15.43
C SER A 20 17.01 5.76 -14.18
N GLY A 21 17.10 4.92 -13.13
CA GLY A 21 17.58 5.33 -11.81
C GLY A 21 16.55 6.16 -11.01
N SER A 22 15.30 6.26 -11.47
CA SER A 22 14.22 6.88 -10.71
C SER A 22 13.77 6.02 -9.54
N LEU A 23 13.86 4.68 -9.69
CA LEU A 23 13.51 3.68 -8.68
C LEU A 23 14.77 2.94 -8.19
N PHE A 24 14.85 2.74 -6.88
CA PHE A 24 15.90 1.99 -6.22
C PHE A 24 15.32 0.73 -5.60
N PHE A 25 15.80 -0.44 -6.04
CA PHE A 25 15.50 -1.71 -5.40
C PHE A 25 16.61 -2.09 -4.42
N PHE A 26 16.22 -2.49 -3.21
CA PHE A 26 17.14 -2.90 -2.17
C PHE A 26 17.03 -4.43 -1.97
N PRO A 27 18.04 -5.20 -2.41
CA PRO A 27 18.06 -6.64 -2.22
C PRO A 27 17.90 -7.00 -0.74
N SER A 28 17.05 -8.00 -0.49
CA SER A 28 16.75 -8.50 0.84
C SER A 28 16.74 -10.03 0.84
N THR A 29 17.01 -10.60 2.00
CA THR A 29 16.87 -12.05 2.23
C THR A 29 15.63 -12.31 3.04
N VAL A 30 14.88 -13.33 2.68
CA VAL A 30 13.70 -13.78 3.41
C VAL A 30 14.05 -15.01 4.24
N ASN A 31 13.62 -15.00 5.51
CA ASN A 31 13.62 -16.17 6.37
C ASN A 31 12.18 -16.44 6.84
N ILE A 32 11.74 -17.68 6.72
CA ILE A 32 10.42 -18.09 7.20
C ILE A 32 10.53 -18.57 8.63
N HIS A 33 9.73 -17.97 9.51
CA HIS A 33 9.64 -18.34 10.91
C HIS A 33 8.23 -18.86 11.22
N ASN A 34 8.11 -20.14 11.56
CA ASN A 34 6.84 -20.70 11.97
C ASN A 34 6.55 -20.37 13.43
N GLU A 35 5.48 -19.63 13.68
CA GLU A 35 4.98 -19.35 15.02
C GLU A 35 3.45 -19.37 15.00
N LEU A 36 2.83 -19.94 16.04
CA LEU A 36 1.37 -20.12 16.08
C LEU A 36 0.82 -20.84 14.84
N GLY A 37 1.57 -21.77 14.25
CA GLY A 37 1.16 -22.48 13.03
C GLY A 37 0.98 -21.57 11.82
N VAL A 38 1.70 -20.46 11.79
CA VAL A 38 1.72 -19.46 10.72
C VAL A 38 3.17 -19.24 10.33
N ASP A 39 3.42 -19.26 9.02
CA ASP A 39 4.72 -18.97 8.45
C ASP A 39 4.89 -17.45 8.31
N PHE A 40 5.58 -16.83 9.27
CA PHE A 40 5.91 -15.41 9.22
C PHE A 40 7.10 -15.17 8.30
N GLU A 41 6.98 -14.20 7.40
CA GLU A 41 8.07 -13.75 6.55
C GLU A 41 8.91 -12.68 7.27
N ILE A 42 10.16 -13.04 7.60
CA ILE A 42 11.15 -12.10 8.14
C ILE A 42 12.06 -11.66 6.99
N ARG A 43 11.90 -10.40 6.57
CA ARG A 43 12.70 -9.80 5.50
C ARG A 43 13.84 -8.95 6.05
N LEU A 44 15.08 -9.39 5.83
CA LEU A 44 16.27 -8.65 6.20
C LEU A 44 16.78 -7.83 5.00
N CYS A 45 16.77 -6.50 5.14
CA CYS A 45 17.32 -5.56 4.17
C CYS A 45 18.45 -4.72 4.80
N PRO A 46 19.73 -5.13 4.69
CA PRO A 46 20.85 -4.46 5.34
C PRO A 46 21.02 -2.99 4.92
N ALA A 47 20.61 -2.64 3.68
CA ALA A 47 20.73 -1.28 3.15
C ALA A 47 19.94 -0.24 3.97
N LEU A 48 18.85 -0.66 4.65
CA LEU A 48 18.03 0.25 5.46
C LEU A 48 18.74 0.77 6.71
N GLN A 49 19.86 0.17 7.14
CA GLN A 49 20.66 0.68 8.25
C GLN A 49 21.25 2.07 7.97
N LYS A 50 21.43 2.41 6.68
CA LYS A 50 21.98 3.69 6.23
C LYS A 50 20.89 4.72 5.91
N LYS A 51 19.62 4.42 6.19
CA LYS A 51 18.50 5.33 5.93
C LYS A 51 18.65 6.57 6.83
N PRO A 52 18.62 7.79 6.29
CA PRO A 52 18.62 9.00 7.11
C PRO A 52 17.40 8.96 8.05
N ARG A 53 17.63 9.27 9.33
CA ARG A 53 16.55 9.41 10.32
C ARG A 53 15.81 10.70 10.00
N LEU A 54 14.80 10.62 9.14
CA LEU A 54 13.82 11.69 9.02
C LEU A 54 12.98 11.71 10.31
N PRO A 55 12.67 12.88 10.88
CA PRO A 55 11.66 12.96 11.95
C PRO A 55 10.37 12.30 11.47
N THR A 56 9.65 11.63 12.37
CA THR A 56 8.26 11.24 12.08
C THR A 56 7.54 12.50 11.60
N PRO A 57 6.88 12.49 10.43
CA PRO A 57 6.17 13.66 9.96
C PRO A 57 5.22 14.12 11.07
N HIS A 58 5.24 15.41 11.41
CA HIS A 58 4.23 15.95 12.31
C HIS A 58 2.93 16.05 11.51
N PHE A 59 1.99 15.14 11.74
CA PHE A 59 0.72 15.09 11.02
C PHE A 59 -0.33 16.09 11.58
N ASN A 60 0.02 16.82 12.64
CA ASN A 60 -0.78 17.89 13.25
C ASN A 60 -0.25 19.29 12.86
N GLY A 61 -0.22 19.58 11.56
CA GLY A 61 0.01 20.96 11.09
C GLY A 61 -1.29 21.76 11.16
N GLY A 62 -1.58 22.38 12.30
CA GLY A 62 -2.45 23.57 12.32
C GLY A 62 -1.73 24.72 11.60
N ALA A 63 -2.47 25.64 10.97
CA ALA A 63 -1.94 26.67 10.08
C ALA A 63 -0.98 27.72 10.71
N ASP A 64 -0.57 27.57 11.97
CA ASP A 64 0.05 28.64 12.78
C ASP A 64 1.33 28.24 13.55
N GLU A 65 2.07 27.19 13.15
CA GLU A 65 3.42 26.96 13.72
C GLU A 65 4.56 27.53 12.85
N PRO A 66 5.51 28.29 13.43
CA PRO A 66 6.59 28.92 12.68
C PRO A 66 7.62 27.89 12.22
N VAL A 67 7.74 27.73 10.91
CA VAL A 67 8.66 26.81 10.25
C VAL A 67 10.09 27.38 10.30
N THR A 68 10.91 26.94 11.26
CA THR A 68 12.37 27.19 11.23
C THR A 68 13.09 25.98 10.67
N GLU A 69 13.37 26.00 9.35
CA GLU A 69 14.57 25.51 8.62
C GLU A 69 14.22 25.26 7.13
N PRO A 70 15.02 25.76 6.16
CA PRO A 70 14.67 25.81 4.74
C PRO A 70 15.10 24.55 3.98
N LEU A 71 14.35 23.46 4.15
CA LEU A 71 14.12 22.51 3.07
C LEU A 71 12.61 22.53 2.89
N ALA A 72 12.14 23.25 1.87
CA ALA A 72 10.77 23.08 1.41
C ALA A 72 10.57 21.58 1.16
N ASN A 73 9.89 20.90 2.07
CA ASN A 73 9.52 19.50 1.93
C ASN A 73 8.54 19.43 0.77
N VAL A 74 9.07 19.37 -0.45
CA VAL A 74 8.31 19.14 -1.66
C VAL A 74 7.62 17.80 -1.47
N ASP A 75 6.29 17.83 -1.46
CA ASP A 75 5.49 16.63 -1.39
C ASP A 75 5.87 15.71 -2.57
N PRO A 76 6.48 14.55 -2.33
CA PRO A 76 6.94 13.66 -3.40
C PRO A 76 5.77 13.06 -4.20
N PHE A 77 4.55 13.23 -3.70
CA PHE A 77 3.32 12.74 -4.30
C PHE A 77 2.51 13.84 -4.99
N ALA A 78 2.98 15.10 -4.94
CA ALA A 78 2.41 16.20 -5.71
C ALA A 78 3.05 16.30 -7.11
N PRO A 79 2.33 16.82 -8.12
CA PRO A 79 2.91 17.10 -9.43
C PRO A 79 3.96 18.23 -9.36
N PRO A 80 4.97 18.24 -10.28
CA PRO A 80 5.18 17.28 -11.37
C PRO A 80 5.72 15.93 -10.89
N TYR A 81 5.11 14.84 -11.35
CA TYR A 81 5.54 13.48 -11.01
C TYR A 81 6.83 13.10 -11.74
N ASP A 82 7.66 12.28 -11.09
CA ASP A 82 8.81 11.62 -11.73
C ASP A 82 8.31 10.68 -12.85
N PRO A 83 8.66 10.92 -14.13
CA PRO A 83 8.19 10.07 -15.23
C PRO A 83 8.63 8.61 -15.13
N GLY A 84 9.74 8.33 -14.43
CA GLY A 84 10.22 6.96 -14.18
C GLY A 84 9.48 6.25 -13.06
N LEU A 85 8.64 6.97 -12.28
CA LEU A 85 7.81 6.40 -11.23
C LEU A 85 6.31 6.41 -11.58
N LEU A 86 5.87 7.29 -12.48
CA LEU A 86 4.46 7.39 -12.87
C LEU A 86 3.99 6.15 -13.64
N VAL A 87 3.02 5.43 -13.08
CA VAL A 87 2.35 4.31 -13.76
C VAL A 87 1.13 4.81 -14.55
N GLY A 88 0.34 5.70 -13.94
CA GLY A 88 -0.81 6.32 -14.57
C GLY A 88 -1.76 6.97 -13.57
N GLU A 89 -2.86 7.50 -14.08
CA GLU A 89 -3.92 8.12 -13.27
C GLU A 89 -5.22 7.32 -13.38
N LEU A 90 -5.90 7.13 -12.23
CA LEU A 90 -7.23 6.57 -12.14
C LEU A 90 -8.22 7.72 -11.98
N ILE A 91 -8.92 8.01 -13.07
CA ILE A 91 -9.96 9.03 -13.17
C ILE A 91 -11.22 8.31 -13.64
N SER A 92 -12.30 8.45 -12.89
CA SER A 92 -13.62 7.94 -13.24
C SER A 92 -14.65 9.03 -12.98
N GLU A 93 -15.66 9.14 -13.85
CA GLU A 93 -16.80 10.06 -13.65
C GLU A 93 -17.75 9.57 -12.55
N GLU A 94 -17.62 8.30 -12.14
CA GLU A 94 -18.46 7.67 -11.12
C GLU A 94 -17.98 7.95 -9.69
N ILE A 95 -16.78 8.50 -9.52
CA ILE A 95 -16.17 8.81 -8.23
C ILE A 95 -15.79 10.28 -8.16
N SER A 96 -15.81 10.82 -6.95
CA SER A 96 -15.49 12.23 -6.71
C SER A 96 -13.98 12.51 -6.66
N GLN A 97 -13.20 11.49 -6.30
CA GLN A 97 -11.77 11.61 -6.06
C GLN A 97 -10.94 11.07 -7.23
N GLN A 98 -9.91 11.81 -7.62
CA GLN A 98 -8.90 11.34 -8.58
C GLN A 98 -7.69 10.76 -7.86
N TYR A 99 -7.05 9.79 -8.50
CA TYR A 99 -5.88 9.12 -7.94
C TYR A 99 -4.74 9.04 -8.96
N VAL A 100 -3.52 9.08 -8.44
CA VAL A 100 -2.30 8.78 -9.19
C VAL A 100 -1.69 7.49 -8.66
N VAL A 101 -1.16 6.68 -9.56
CA VAL A 101 -0.43 5.45 -9.23
C VAL A 101 1.04 5.66 -9.53
N LEU A 102 1.86 5.57 -8.48
CA LEU A 102 3.31 5.73 -8.56
C LEU A 102 4.01 4.44 -8.10
N MET A 103 5.13 4.11 -8.72
CA MET A 103 6.04 3.10 -8.19
C MET A 103 6.69 3.60 -6.90
N ASN A 104 6.89 2.72 -5.93
CA ASN A 104 7.64 3.08 -4.73
C ASN A 104 9.12 3.30 -5.10
N LYS A 105 9.58 4.54 -4.97
CA LYS A 105 10.96 4.97 -5.25
C LYS A 105 12.02 4.15 -4.50
N TYR A 106 11.74 3.72 -3.27
CA TYR A 106 12.67 3.00 -2.41
C TYR A 106 12.11 1.62 -2.08
N SER A 107 12.11 0.76 -3.08
CA SER A 107 11.43 -0.54 -3.06
C SER A 107 12.30 -1.61 -2.38
N VAL A 108 11.74 -2.27 -1.36
CA VAL A 108 12.33 -3.47 -0.73
C VAL A 108 11.69 -4.75 -1.26
N VAL A 109 10.41 -4.66 -1.66
CA VAL A 109 9.65 -5.72 -2.32
C VAL A 109 9.46 -5.33 -3.78
N PRO A 110 9.82 -6.21 -4.75
CA PRO A 110 9.68 -5.91 -6.18
C PRO A 110 8.28 -5.45 -6.53
N ARG A 111 8.16 -4.54 -7.50
CA ARG A 111 6.88 -4.07 -8.02
C ARG A 111 5.95 -3.43 -6.96
N HIS A 112 6.47 -3.01 -5.80
CA HIS A 112 5.71 -2.22 -4.82
C HIS A 112 5.29 -0.87 -5.43
N PHE A 113 3.99 -0.61 -5.46
CA PHE A 113 3.41 0.64 -5.94
C PHE A 113 2.43 1.27 -4.95
N LEU A 114 2.09 2.52 -5.18
CA LEU A 114 1.29 3.39 -4.32
C LEU A 114 0.05 3.86 -5.09
N LEU A 115 -1.11 3.86 -4.43
CA LEU A 115 -2.32 4.56 -4.88
C LEU A 115 -2.45 5.82 -4.02
N ILE A 116 -2.31 6.99 -4.63
CA ILE A 116 -2.23 8.28 -3.93
C ILE A 116 -3.42 9.13 -4.36
N THR A 117 -4.05 9.85 -3.43
CA THR A 117 -5.03 10.87 -3.82
C THR A 117 -4.33 11.94 -4.66
N LYS A 118 -4.89 12.34 -5.78
CA LYS A 118 -4.26 13.35 -6.65
C LYS A 118 -4.16 14.72 -5.96
N GLU A 119 -5.24 15.11 -5.29
CA GLU A 119 -5.25 16.25 -4.38
C GLU A 119 -4.70 15.83 -3.01
N TYR A 120 -4.04 16.77 -2.33
CA TYR A 120 -3.53 16.52 -0.99
C TYR A 120 -4.70 16.20 -0.04
N GLN A 121 -4.63 15.03 0.58
CA GLN A 121 -5.43 14.66 1.74
C GLN A 121 -4.48 14.16 2.83
N SER A 122 -4.83 14.37 4.09
CA SER A 122 -4.01 13.88 5.20
C SER A 122 -4.01 12.35 5.29
N GLN A 123 -2.84 11.75 5.52
CA GLN A 123 -2.66 10.33 5.85
C GLN A 123 -3.28 9.96 7.21
N THR A 124 -3.68 10.93 8.04
CA THR A 124 -4.47 10.70 9.26
C THR A 124 -5.97 10.59 8.99
N SER A 125 -6.42 10.88 7.77
CA SER A 125 -7.83 10.74 7.40
C SER A 125 -8.20 9.26 7.21
N PRO A 126 -9.44 8.86 7.54
CA PRO A 126 -9.92 7.50 7.27
C PRO A 126 -10.01 7.26 5.76
N LEU A 127 -10.04 5.98 5.38
CA LEU A 127 -10.39 5.59 4.02
C LEU A 127 -11.87 5.92 3.75
N MET A 128 -12.11 6.62 2.66
CA MET A 128 -13.43 6.95 2.14
C MET A 128 -13.90 5.85 1.18
N PRO A 129 -15.20 5.77 0.84
CA PRO A 129 -15.71 4.76 -0.08
C PRO A 129 -14.96 4.69 -1.42
N ASP A 130 -14.62 5.85 -2.01
CA ASP A 130 -13.86 5.93 -3.27
C ASP A 130 -12.46 5.30 -3.14
N ASP A 131 -11.80 5.44 -1.99
CA ASP A 131 -10.48 4.85 -1.75
C ASP A 131 -10.55 3.32 -1.72
N LEU A 132 -11.55 2.79 -1.00
CA LEU A 132 -11.79 1.36 -0.90
C LEU A 132 -12.20 0.77 -2.24
N LEU A 133 -13.05 1.47 -3.00
CA LEU A 133 -13.48 1.05 -4.33
C LEU A 133 -12.29 0.93 -5.28
N GLN A 134 -11.43 1.95 -5.33
CA GLN A 134 -10.26 1.94 -6.22
C GLN A 134 -9.21 0.92 -5.81
N ALA A 135 -8.96 0.78 -4.50
CA ALA A 135 -8.06 -0.24 -4.01
C ALA A 135 -8.57 -1.65 -4.34
N TYR A 136 -9.87 -1.88 -4.15
CA TYR A 136 -10.50 -3.14 -4.50
C TYR A 136 -10.47 -3.42 -6.01
N ALA A 137 -10.74 -2.42 -6.85
CA ALA A 137 -10.66 -2.56 -8.31
C ALA A 137 -9.26 -2.98 -8.78
N LEU A 138 -8.20 -2.43 -8.19
CA LEU A 138 -6.81 -2.85 -8.44
C LEU A 138 -6.56 -4.29 -8.00
N LEU A 139 -7.01 -4.69 -6.81
CA LEU A 139 -6.89 -6.06 -6.31
C LEU A 139 -7.58 -7.07 -7.23
N VAL A 140 -8.82 -6.79 -7.65
CA VAL A 140 -9.59 -7.61 -8.59
C VAL A 140 -8.89 -7.70 -9.94
N ALA A 141 -8.40 -6.57 -10.47
CA ALA A 141 -7.65 -6.54 -11.72
C ALA A 141 -6.36 -7.39 -11.64
N GLY A 142 -5.63 -7.32 -10.51
CA GLY A 142 -4.49 -8.19 -10.23
C GLY A 142 -4.87 -9.66 -10.22
N LYS A 143 -5.92 -10.04 -9.47
CA LYS A 143 -6.42 -11.41 -9.42
C LYS A 143 -6.78 -11.94 -10.82
N LYS A 144 -7.50 -11.16 -11.63
CA LYS A 144 -7.84 -11.50 -13.03
C LYS A 144 -6.59 -11.66 -13.91
N ALA A 145 -5.52 -10.91 -13.62
CA ALA A 145 -4.23 -11.04 -14.29
C ALA A 145 -3.34 -12.16 -13.69
N GLY A 146 -3.85 -12.99 -12.79
CA GLY A 146 -3.10 -14.08 -12.16
C GLY A 146 -2.11 -13.62 -11.07
N LYS A 147 -2.25 -12.39 -10.57
CA LYS A 147 -1.41 -11.82 -9.53
C LYS A 147 -2.11 -11.87 -8.18
N LYS A 148 -1.45 -12.42 -7.17
CA LYS A 148 -1.86 -12.27 -5.76
C LYS A 148 -1.23 -10.99 -5.22
N MET A 149 -2.06 -10.13 -4.64
CA MET A 149 -1.63 -8.82 -4.16
C MET A 149 -2.22 -8.54 -2.80
N PHE A 150 -1.47 -7.78 -2.01
CA PHE A 150 -1.88 -7.28 -0.72
C PHE A 150 -1.85 -5.75 -0.73
N ALA A 151 -2.95 -5.15 -0.30
CA ALA A 151 -3.08 -3.71 -0.15
C ALA A 151 -3.15 -3.35 1.34
N PHE A 152 -2.48 -2.27 1.74
CA PHE A 152 -2.49 -1.79 3.12
C PHE A 152 -2.44 -0.27 3.21
N TYR A 153 -2.95 0.26 4.32
CA TYR A 153 -3.02 1.69 4.62
C TYR A 153 -2.56 1.95 6.05
N ASN A 154 -1.49 2.72 6.20
CA ASN A 154 -0.94 3.10 7.50
C ASN A 154 -1.52 4.46 7.90
N CYS A 155 -2.50 4.49 8.80
CA CYS A 155 -3.19 5.71 9.21
C CYS A 155 -2.66 6.24 10.55
N GLY A 156 -2.11 7.46 10.55
CA GLY A 156 -1.67 8.17 11.75
C GLY A 156 -0.26 7.84 12.27
N ASP A 157 0.19 8.62 13.24
CA ASP A 157 1.60 8.73 13.66
C ASP A 157 2.20 7.39 14.13
N LEU A 158 1.39 6.55 14.77
CA LEU A 158 1.83 5.26 15.34
C LEU A 158 1.69 4.08 14.37
N SER A 159 1.25 4.32 13.13
CA SER A 159 1.03 3.27 12.12
C SER A 159 2.27 2.94 11.29
N GLY A 160 3.37 3.69 11.44
CA GLY A 160 4.55 3.58 10.59
C GLY A 160 4.43 4.33 9.25
N ALA A 161 3.47 5.25 9.11
CA ALA A 161 3.38 6.16 7.97
C ALA A 161 4.60 7.09 7.88
N SER A 162 5.14 7.25 6.66
CA SER A 162 6.32 8.11 6.42
C SER A 162 6.04 9.36 5.58
N GLN A 163 4.83 9.50 5.03
CA GLN A 163 4.42 10.61 4.19
C GLN A 163 3.05 11.12 4.64
N PRO A 164 2.84 12.45 4.72
CA PRO A 164 1.60 13.04 5.19
C PRO A 164 0.49 13.05 4.15
N HIS A 165 0.82 12.92 2.86
CA HIS A 165 -0.16 12.84 1.78
C HIS A 165 -0.71 11.41 1.67
N LYS A 166 -2.04 11.31 1.71
CA LYS A 166 -2.84 10.09 1.68
C LYS A 166 -2.47 9.13 0.55
N HIS A 167 -2.03 7.94 0.93
CA HIS A 167 -1.66 6.88 0.01
C HIS A 167 -1.91 5.48 0.59
N LEU A 168 -2.38 4.57 -0.27
CA LEU A 168 -2.42 3.14 -0.02
C LEU A 168 -1.23 2.47 -0.71
N GLN A 169 -0.77 1.36 -0.15
CA GLN A 169 0.39 0.62 -0.63
C GLN A 169 -0.03 -0.75 -1.14
N PHE A 170 0.60 -1.20 -2.21
CA PHE A 170 0.33 -2.48 -2.84
C PHE A 170 1.63 -3.23 -3.06
N ILE A 171 1.62 -4.50 -2.67
CA ILE A 171 2.70 -5.45 -2.95
C ILE A 171 2.13 -6.70 -3.60
N GLU A 172 2.88 -7.29 -4.51
CA GLU A 172 2.60 -8.66 -4.95
C GLU A 172 3.08 -9.62 -3.85
N THR A 173 2.29 -10.65 -3.58
CA THR A 173 2.60 -11.66 -2.56
C THR A 173 2.84 -13.02 -3.21
N GLU A 174 3.77 -13.78 -2.65
CA GLU A 174 3.99 -15.18 -3.01
C GLU A 174 2.95 -16.09 -2.31
N ASP A 175 2.84 -17.34 -2.77
CA ASP A 175 2.04 -18.41 -2.16
C ASP A 175 0.61 -18.02 -1.75
N GLU A 176 0.23 -18.21 -0.49
CA GLU A 176 -1.14 -18.06 0.05
C GLU A 176 -1.47 -16.62 0.50
N GLY A 177 -0.63 -15.63 0.18
CA GLY A 177 -0.82 -14.24 0.58
C GLY A 177 -0.18 -13.91 1.93
N PRO A 178 -0.55 -12.78 2.57
CA PRO A 178 0.03 -12.40 3.85
C PRO A 178 -0.35 -13.42 4.94
N PRO A 179 0.51 -13.66 5.95
CA PRO A 179 0.29 -14.74 6.93
C PRO A 179 -1.03 -14.62 7.72
N ILE A 180 -1.55 -13.39 7.87
CA ILE A 180 -2.85 -13.14 8.52
C ILE A 180 -4.04 -13.69 7.72
N GLU A 181 -3.92 -13.80 6.39
CA GLU A 181 -4.97 -14.35 5.52
C GLU A 181 -5.19 -15.83 5.82
N VAL A 182 -4.11 -16.59 6.05
CA VAL A 182 -4.17 -18.02 6.42
C VAL A 182 -4.92 -18.20 7.74
N LEU A 183 -4.61 -17.37 8.74
CA LEU A 183 -5.32 -17.39 10.03
C LEU A 183 -6.79 -17.06 9.86
N ALA A 184 -7.10 -15.97 9.14
CA ALA A 184 -8.46 -15.53 8.88
C ALA A 184 -9.27 -16.58 8.10
N GLY A 185 -8.66 -17.26 7.13
CA GLY A 185 -9.27 -18.29 6.30
C GLY A 185 -9.58 -19.58 7.07
N SER A 186 -8.77 -19.92 8.07
CA SER A 186 -8.97 -21.12 8.91
C SER A 186 -10.18 -21.04 9.85
N ILE A 187 -10.74 -19.85 10.07
CA ILE A 187 -11.83 -19.62 11.02
C ILE A 187 -13.18 -19.94 10.36
N SER A 188 -13.93 -20.86 10.98
CA SER A 188 -15.33 -21.11 10.60
C SER A 188 -16.23 -20.03 11.18
N LEU A 189 -16.98 -19.33 10.34
CA LEU A 189 -17.88 -18.25 10.77
C LEU A 189 -19.30 -18.80 10.99
N GLU A 190 -19.83 -18.64 12.20
CA GLU A 190 -21.23 -18.99 12.51
C GLU A 190 -22.22 -18.06 11.79
N SER A 191 -21.84 -16.78 11.62
CA SER A 191 -22.65 -15.76 10.95
C SER A 191 -21.83 -15.08 9.83
N PRO A 192 -21.98 -15.54 8.58
CA PRO A 192 -21.41 -14.84 7.43
C PRO A 192 -21.85 -13.37 7.40
N GLY A 193 -20.93 -12.46 7.05
CA GLY A 193 -21.24 -11.02 6.97
C GLY A 193 -21.18 -10.25 8.29
N LYS A 194 -20.58 -10.82 9.34
CA LYS A 194 -20.20 -10.08 10.55
C LYS A 194 -18.67 -10.01 10.69
N PRO A 195 -18.13 -8.89 11.20
CA PRO A 195 -16.73 -8.84 11.61
C PRO A 195 -16.45 -9.84 12.73
N PHE A 196 -15.23 -10.35 12.78
CA PHE A 196 -14.73 -11.27 13.81
C PHE A 196 -13.28 -10.93 14.17
N SER A 197 -12.79 -11.51 15.27
CA SER A 197 -11.40 -11.37 15.71
C SER A 197 -10.67 -12.71 15.62
N ILE A 198 -9.38 -12.66 15.29
CA ILE A 198 -8.47 -13.79 15.32
C ILE A 198 -7.90 -13.88 16.74
N GLU A 199 -8.50 -14.71 17.58
CA GLU A 199 -8.16 -14.82 19.01
C GLU A 199 -6.75 -15.35 19.28
N ARG A 200 -6.13 -16.00 18.29
CA ARG A 200 -4.77 -16.53 18.40
C ARG A 200 -3.69 -15.43 18.38
N LEU A 201 -4.02 -14.22 17.91
CA LEU A 201 -3.07 -13.12 17.85
C LEU A 201 -3.04 -12.36 19.18
N PRO A 202 -1.85 -11.93 19.67
CA PRO A 202 -1.73 -11.26 20.96
C PRO A 202 -2.11 -9.77 20.94
N TRP A 203 -2.66 -9.27 19.82
CA TRP A 203 -3.11 -7.89 19.66
C TRP A 203 -4.56 -7.83 19.15
N ALA A 204 -5.23 -6.72 19.49
CA ALA A 204 -6.59 -6.46 19.03
C ALA A 204 -6.63 -6.40 17.50
N ASN A 205 -7.57 -7.13 16.90
CA ASN A 205 -7.75 -7.20 15.46
C ASN A 205 -9.22 -7.41 15.11
N HIS A 206 -9.63 -6.88 13.96
CA HIS A 206 -10.98 -6.99 13.43
C HIS A 206 -10.89 -7.33 11.96
N VAL A 207 -11.54 -8.42 11.57
CA VAL A 207 -11.51 -8.97 10.22
C VAL A 207 -12.93 -9.07 9.71
N PHE A 208 -13.14 -8.69 8.46
CA PHE A 208 -14.38 -8.91 7.75
C PHE A 208 -14.09 -9.72 6.49
N ARG A 209 -14.74 -10.88 6.34
CA ARG A 209 -14.57 -11.72 5.15
C ARG A 209 -15.49 -11.23 4.05
N PHE A 210 -14.92 -10.80 2.93
CA PHE A 210 -15.74 -10.43 1.77
C PHE A 210 -16.52 -11.65 1.25
N PRO A 211 -17.77 -11.46 0.82
CA PRO A 211 -18.54 -12.54 0.23
C PRO A 211 -17.87 -13.08 -1.04
N SER A 212 -17.94 -14.39 -1.25
CA SER A 212 -17.30 -15.05 -2.40
C SER A 212 -17.87 -14.63 -3.76
N TYR A 213 -19.09 -14.09 -3.79
CA TYR A 213 -19.73 -13.57 -5.00
C TYR A 213 -19.28 -12.14 -5.36
N VAL A 214 -18.49 -11.48 -4.51
CA VAL A 214 -17.90 -10.16 -4.83
C VAL A 214 -16.69 -10.31 -5.76
N ASP A 215 -16.41 -11.51 -6.28
CA ASP A 215 -15.64 -11.68 -7.51
C ASP A 215 -16.40 -11.01 -8.66
N THR A 216 -16.23 -9.69 -8.78
CA THR A 216 -16.97 -8.83 -9.69
C THR A 216 -16.56 -9.12 -11.14
N GLN A 217 -17.58 -9.17 -11.99
CA GLN A 217 -17.54 -9.31 -13.45
C GLN A 217 -16.41 -8.52 -14.10
#